data_AF-A0A9E5T135-F1
#
_entry.id   AF-A0A9E5T135-F1
#
_cell.length_a   1.000
_cell.length_b   1.000
_cell.length_c   1.000
_cell.angle_alpha   90.00
_cell.angle_beta   90.00
_cell.angle_gamma   90.00
#
_symmetry.space_group_name_H-M   'P 1'
#
loop_
_entity.id
_entity.type
_entity.pdbx_description
1 polymer ?
#
loop_
_entity_poly.entity_id
_entity_poly.type
_entity_poly.pdbx_seq_one_letter_code
_entity_poly.pdbx_strand_id
1 'polypeptide(L)' 'MPIEMIWTDGRRYEIERIYDVRRAASLKSGGVGNRYACRIRSREVYLYDEDGRWFVEDNENG' A
#
# COMPACT_ATOMS: atom_id res chain seq x y z
N MET A 1 3.44 2.99 17.27
CA MET A 1 1.99 2.79 17.02
C MET A 1 1.88 1.92 15.78
N PRO A 2 1.35 0.68 15.85
CA PRO A 2 1.11 -0.11 14.66
C PRO A 2 -0.04 0.52 13.87
N ILE A 3 0.07 0.54 12.55
CA ILE A 3 -0.96 1.08 11.65
C ILE A 3 -1.77 -0.13 11.19
N GLU A 4 -3.06 -0.20 11.55
CA GLU A 4 -3.95 -1.25 11.07
C GLU A 4 -4.48 -0.88 9.69
N MET A 5 -4.42 -1.81 8.74
CA MET A 5 -4.96 -1.64 7.41
C MET A 5 -5.99 -2.72 7.10
N ILE A 6 -7.13 -2.30 6.56
CA ILE A 6 -8.17 -3.20 6.11
C ILE A 6 -7.95 -3.47 4.62
N TRP A 7 -7.76 -4.74 4.27
CA TRP A 7 -7.64 -5.20 2.89
C TRP A 7 -9.00 -5.18 2.19
N THR A 8 -9.00 -5.27 0.86
CA THR A 8 -10.23 -5.34 0.05
C THR A 8 -11.10 -6.56 0.39
N ASP A 9 -10.49 -7.64 0.89
CA ASP A 9 -11.16 -8.85 1.39
C ASP A 9 -11.80 -8.65 2.80
N GLY A 10 -11.66 -7.47 3.40
CA GLY A 10 -12.10 -7.18 4.77
C GLY A 10 -11.16 -7.69 5.86
N ARG A 11 -10.04 -8.34 5.49
CA ARG A 11 -9.01 -8.78 6.43
C ARG A 11 -8.22 -7.61 6.98
N ARG A 12 -8.00 -7.59 8.28
CA ARG A 12 -7.14 -6.61 8.96
C ARG A 12 -5.71 -7.11 8.97
N TYR A 13 -4.81 -6.26 8.49
CA TYR A 13 -3.39 -6.49 8.50
C TYR A 13 -2.72 -5.44 9.38
N GLU A 14 -1.89 -5.91 10.31
CA GLU A 14 -1.05 -5.04 11.12
C GLU A 14 0.19 -4.66 10.29
N ILE A 15 0.36 -3.37 10.01
CA ILE A 15 1.58 -2.84 9.40
C ILE A 15 2.65 -2.81 10.49
N GLU A 16 3.68 -3.64 10.31
CA GLU A 16 4.83 -3.71 11.20
C GLU A 16 5.62 -2.39 11.14
N ARG A 17 5.84 -1.89 9.92
CA ARG A 17 6.48 -0.58 9.69
C ARG A 17 6.17 -0.03 8.30
N ILE A 18 6.06 1.29 8.22
CA ILE A 18 6.20 2.04 6.98
C ILE A 18 7.65 2.51 6.93
N TYR A 19 8.35 2.26 5.83
CA TYR A 19 9.77 2.62 5.69
C TYR A 19 10.03 3.57 4.54
N ASP A 20 9.07 3.77 3.64
CA ASP A 20 9.23 4.64 2.49
C ASP A 20 7.88 5.25 2.12
N VAL A 21 7.86 6.56 1.89
CA VAL A 21 6.69 7.29 1.38
C VAL A 21 7.21 8.23 0.31
N ARG A 22 6.78 8.01 -0.94
CA ARG A 22 7.23 8.82 -2.07
C ARG A 22 6.08 9.08 -3.04
N ARG A 23 6.08 10.25 -3.66
CA ARG A 23 5.16 10.54 -4.76
C ARG A 23 5.62 9.76 -5.98
N ALA A 24 4.78 8.88 -6.52
CA ALA A 24 5.10 8.04 -7.66
C ALA A 24 3.90 7.95 -8.61
N ALA A 25 4.18 7.79 -9.89
CA ALA A 25 3.13 7.47 -10.84
C ALA A 25 2.57 6.07 -10.51
N SER A 26 1.25 5.97 -10.36
CA SER A 26 0.51 4.72 -10.22
C SER A 26 0.69 3.93 -11.51
N LEU A 27 1.38 2.78 -11.42
CA LEU A 27 1.65 1.90 -12.57
C LEU A 27 0.35 1.39 -13.23
N LYS A 28 -0.78 1.41 -12.49
CA LYS A 28 -2.04 0.80 -12.91
C LYS A 28 -3.03 1.78 -13.55
N SER A 29 -2.94 3.09 -13.30
CA SER A 29 -3.85 4.10 -13.87
C SER A 29 -3.16 5.30 -14.54
N GLY A 30 -1.83 5.40 -14.51
CA GLY A 30 -1.13 6.55 -15.05
C GLY A 30 -1.36 7.86 -14.27
N GLY A 31 -2.04 7.78 -13.12
CA GLY A 31 -2.20 8.90 -12.20
C GLY A 31 -0.96 9.10 -11.34
N VAL A 32 -0.79 10.31 -10.78
CA VAL A 32 0.31 10.64 -9.86
C VAL A 32 -0.24 10.58 -8.44
N GLY A 33 0.21 9.61 -7.66
CA GLY A 33 -0.23 9.38 -6.28
C GLY A 33 0.91 9.38 -5.27
N ASN A 34 0.56 9.28 -3.99
CA ASN A 34 1.53 8.98 -2.92
C ASN A 34 1.66 7.47 -2.78
N ARG A 35 2.86 6.93 -2.97
CA ARG A 35 3.19 5.53 -2.72
C ARG A 35 3.77 5.37 -1.33
N TYR A 36 3.18 4.49 -0.52
CA TYR A 36 3.66 4.09 0.80
C TYR A 36 4.15 2.65 0.72
N ALA A 37 5.43 2.41 1.06
CA ALA A 37 5.96 1.07 1.24
C ALA A 37 5.87 0.67 2.71
N CYS A 38 5.09 -0.38 2.95
CA CYS A 38 4.85 -0.95 4.26
C CYS A 38 5.29 -2.41 4.29
N ARG A 39 5.67 -2.88 5.48
CA ARG A 39 5.96 -4.29 5.74
C ARG A 39 4.87 -4.87 6.63
N ILE A 40 4.26 -5.96 6.18
CA ILE A 40 3.19 -6.69 6.86
C ILE A 40 3.59 -8.16 6.91
N ARG A 41 3.78 -8.73 8.11
CA ARG A 41 4.14 -10.15 8.32
C ARG A 41 5.32 -10.62 7.44
N SER A 42 6.38 -9.82 7.38
CA SER A 42 7.53 -10.04 6.47
C SER A 42 7.25 -10.00 4.96
N ARG A 43 6.06 -9.59 4.52
CA ARG A 43 5.78 -9.24 3.12
C ARG A 43 5.86 -7.73 2.93
N GLU A 44 6.44 -7.31 1.82
CA GLU A 44 6.45 -5.91 1.39
C GLU A 44 5.16 -5.62 0.62
N VAL A 45 4.46 -4.57 1.02
CA VAL A 45 3.18 -4.15 0.47
C VAL A 45 3.28 -2.68 0.08
N TYR A 46 2.78 -2.35 -1.10
CA TYR A 46 2.79 -0.98 -1.60
C TYR A 46 1.36 -0.43 -1.64
N LEU A 47 1.14 0.69 -0.97
CA LEU A 47 -0.12 1.42 -1.00
C LEU A 47 0.03 2.64 -1.89
N TYR A 48 -0.99 2.93 -2.68
CA TYR A 48 -1.06 4.11 -3.53
C TYR A 48 -2.29 4.92 -3.12
N ASP A 49 -2.07 6.19 -2.80
CA ASP A 49 -3.11 7.18 -2.57
C ASP A 49 -3.21 8.08 -3.81
N GLU A 50 -4.31 7.95 -4.54
CA GLU A 50 -4.65 8.79 -5.68
C GLU A 50 -5.89 9.62 -5.33
N ASP A 51 -5.68 10.88 -4.92
CA ASP A 51 -6.73 11.85 -4.59
C ASP A 51 -7.74 11.34 -3.52
N GLY A 52 -7.23 10.70 -2.47
CA GLY A 52 -8.04 10.11 -1.39
C GLY A 52 -8.57 8.72 -1.70
N ARG A 53 -8.24 8.14 -2.86
CA ARG A 53 -8.51 6.74 -3.17
C ARG A 53 -7.27 5.90 -2.88
N TRP A 54 -7.43 4.95 -1.97
CA TRP A 54 -6.38 4.03 -1.55
C TRP A 54 -6.44 2.74 -2.35
N PHE A 55 -5.31 2.38 -2.95
CA PHE A 55 -5.13 1.13 -3.68
C PHE A 55 -3.98 0.37 -3.05
N VAL A 56 -4.13 -0.95 -2.93
CA VAL A 56 -3.02 -1.80 -2.57
C VAL A 56 -2.49 -2.50 -3.82
N GLU A 57 -1.21 -2.30 -4.09
CA GLU A 57 -0.46 -3.07 -5.07
C GLU A 57 0.07 -4.30 -4.34
N ASP A 58 -0.72 -5.35 -4.43
CA ASP A 58 -0.27 -6.68 -4.10
C ASP A 58 0.51 -7.24 -5.30
N ASN A 59 1.75 -7.66 -5.05
CA ASN A 59 2.55 -8.36 -6.06
C ASN A 59 2.15 -9.84 -6.20
N GLU A 60 0.92 -10.26 -5.85
CA GLU A 60 0.34 -11.53 -6.30
C GLU A 60 0.01 -11.46 -7.80
N ASN A 61 1.05 -11.47 -8.64
CA ASN A 61 0.94 -12.08 -9.96
C ASN A 61 2.32 -12.56 -10.44
N GLY A 62 2.55 -13.87 -10.28
CA GLY A 62 3.70 -14.63 -10.75
C GLY A 62 3.76 -16.01 -10.14
#